data_AF-A0A496W0F9-F1
#
_entry.id   AF-A0A496W0F9-F1
#
_cell.length_a   1.000
_cell.length_b   1.000
_cell.length_c   1.000
_cell.angle_alpha   90.00
_cell.angle_beta   90.00
_cell.angle_gamma   90.00
#
_symmetry.space_group_name_H-M   'P 1'
#
loop_
_entity.id
_entity.type
_entity.pdbx_description
1 polymer ?
#
loop_
_entity_poly.entity_id
_entity_poly.type
_entity_poly.pdbx_seq_one_letter_code
_entity_poly.pdbx_strand_id
1 'polypeptide(L)' 'MIEMIYFTLAGVILYFVSDAILNQIEIMRGKRFNQRNLIFFAIILALSILVFTLLEQILQR' A
#
# COMPACT_ATOMS: atom_id res chain seq x y z
N MET A 1 -15.34 13.38 12.46
CA MET A 1 -14.55 12.51 13.37
C MET A 1 -14.47 11.08 12.82
N ILE A 2 -15.58 10.54 12.31
CA ILE A 2 -15.65 9.22 11.68
C ILE A 2 -14.78 9.14 10.41
N GLU A 3 -14.64 10.23 9.66
CA GLU A 3 -13.79 10.35 8.48
C GLU A 3 -12.33 10.06 8.81
N MET A 4 -11.85 10.59 9.95
CA MET A 4 -10.48 10.35 10.42
C MET A 4 -10.25 8.86 10.70
N ILE A 5 -11.24 8.16 11.27
CA ILE A 5 -11.19 6.72 11.49
C ILE A 5 -11.07 5.97 10.17
N TYR A 6 -11.87 6.34 9.16
CA TYR A 6 -11.80 5.70 7.84
C TYR A 6 -10.44 5.92 7.16
N PHE A 7 -9.89 7.13 7.19
CA PHE A 7 -8.58 7.40 6.61
C PHE A 7 -7.46 6.66 7.36
N THR A 8 -7.53 6.58 8.68
CA THR A 8 -6.58 5.77 9.46
C THR A 8 -6.71 4.29 9.11
N LEU A 9 -7.93 3.76 9.02
CA LEU A 9 -8.16 2.37 8.67
C LEU A 9 -7.63 2.04 7.26
N ALA A 10 -7.87 2.94 6.30
CA ALA A 10 -7.33 2.82 4.95
C ALA A 10 -5.80 2.80 4.96
N GLY A 11 -5.15 3.67 5.73
CA GLY A 11 -3.71 3.68 5.89
C GLY A 11 -3.16 2.37 6.49
N VAL A 12 -3.84 1.83 7.51
CA VAL A 12 -3.48 0.54 8.12
C VAL A 12 -3.61 -0.60 7.10
N ILE A 13 -4.71 -0.65 6.36
CA ILE A 13 -4.92 -1.64 5.30
C ILE A 13 -3.82 -1.53 4.24
N LEU A 14 -3.51 -0.32 3.79
CA LEU A 14 -2.47 -0.09 2.79
C LEU A 14 -1.10 -0.57 3.28
N TYR A 15 -0.77 -0.32 4.55
CA TYR A 15 0.46 -0.77 5.16
C TYR A 15 0.58 -2.29 5.12
N PHE A 16 -0.44 -3.01 5.59
CA PHE A 16 -0.43 -4.47 5.59
C PHE A 16 -0.39 -5.07 4.19
N VAL A 17 -1.14 -4.50 3.24
CA VAL A 17 -1.13 -4.95 1.84
C VAL A 17 0.25 -4.72 1.21
N SER A 18 0.87 -3.56 1.48
CA SER A 18 2.21 -3.23 0.97
C SER A 18 3.28 -4.17 1.52
N ASP A 19 3.19 -4.49 2.82
CA ASP A 19 4.12 -5.42 3.47
C ASP A 19 3.97 -6.84 2.93
N ALA A 20 2.72 -7.29 2.74
CA ALA A 20 2.41 -8.58 2.13
C ALA A 20 2.98 -8.68 0.71
N ILE A 21 2.77 -7.67 -0.14
CA ILE A 21 3.30 -7.64 -1.51
C ILE A 21 4.83 -7.72 -1.49
N LEU A 22 5.49 -6.93 -0.64
CA LEU A 22 6.94 -6.96 -0.53
C LEU A 22 7.44 -8.34 -0.07
N ASN A 23 6.79 -8.92 0.94
CA ASN A 23 7.13 -10.25 1.43
C ASN A 23 6.95 -11.32 0.35
N GLN A 24 5.88 -11.27 -0.44
CA GLN A 24 5.69 -12.18 -1.57
C GLN A 24 6.81 -12.03 -2.61
N ILE A 25 7.22 -10.80 -2.94
CA ILE A 25 8.34 -10.56 -3.86
C ILE A 25 9.66 -11.11 -3.28
N GLU A 26 9.90 -10.93 -1.98
CA GLU A 26 11.09 -11.47 -1.29
C GLU A 26 11.11 -13.00 -1.29
N ILE A 27 9.96 -13.65 -1.07
CA ILE A 27 9.81 -15.11 -1.13
C ILE A 27 10.10 -15.60 -2.55
N MET A 28 9.51 -14.97 -3.57
CA MET A 28 9.73 -15.34 -4.98
C MET A 28 11.20 -15.16 -5.38
N ARG A 29 11.89 -14.15 -4.83
CA ARG A 29 13.31 -13.92 -5.07
C ARG A 29 14.22 -14.89 -4.31
N GLY A 30 13.73 -15.50 -3.23
CA GLY A 30 14.50 -16.36 -2.32
C GLY A 30 15.54 -15.62 -1.47
N LYS A 31 15.54 -14.28 -1.48
CA LYS A 31 16.43 -13.42 -0.69
C LYS A 31 15.71 -12.12 -0.33
N ARG A 32 15.90 -11.67 0.91
CA ARG A 32 15.41 -10.36 1.36
C ARG A 32 16.17 -9.22 0.68
N PHE A 33 15.50 -8.11 0.47
CA PHE A 33 16.14 -6.92 -0.10
C PHE A 33 16.99 -6.21 0.95
N ASN A 34 18.20 -5.80 0.57
CA ASN A 34 19.03 -4.94 1.42
C ASN A 34 18.36 -3.58 1.69
N GLN A 35 17.64 -3.04 0.70
CA GLN A 35 16.94 -1.76 0.76
C GLN A 35 15.42 -1.96 0.91
N ARG A 36 15.00 -2.91 1.76
CA ARG A 36 13.59 -3.27 1.96
C ARG A 36 12.71 -2.05 2.24
N ASN A 37 13.17 -1.10 3.05
CA ASN A 37 12.41 0.12 3.38
C ASN A 37 12.13 1.00 2.15
N LEU A 38 13.10 1.12 1.23
CA LEU A 38 12.93 1.90 0.01
C LEU A 38 11.87 1.27 -0.90
N ILE A 39 11.89 -0.06 -1.02
CA ILE A 39 10.95 -0.81 -1.84
C ILE A 39 9.56 -0.79 -1.20
N PHE A 40 9.46 -0.98 0.12
CA PHE A 40 8.21 -0.83 0.86
C PHE A 40 7.60 0.56 0.62
N PHE A 41 8.42 1.61 0.71
CA PHE A 41 7.98 2.98 0.44
C PHE A 41 7.48 3.15 -1.00
N ALA A 42 8.19 2.60 -1.99
CA ALA A 42 7.74 2.65 -3.38
C ALA A 42 6.40 1.92 -3.58
N ILE A 43 6.21 0.75 -2.96
CA ILE A 43 4.98 -0.03 -3.06
C ILE A 43 3.81 0.73 -2.43
N ILE A 44 3.95 1.19 -1.18
CA ILE A 44 2.85 1.87 -0.48
C ILE A 44 2.48 3.19 -1.16
N LEU A 45 3.46 3.92 -1.70
CA LEU A 45 3.22 5.14 -2.47
C LEU A 45 2.43 4.85 -3.76
N ALA A 46 2.86 3.86 -4.54
CA ALA A 46 2.18 3.47 -5.77
C ALA A 46 0.75 3.00 -5.51
N LEU A 47 0.55 2.17 -4.47
CA LEU A 47 -0.78 1.72 -4.06
C LEU A 47 -1.64 2.87 -3.53
N SER A 48 -1.07 3.84 -2.83
CA SER A 48 -1.81 5.01 -2.34
C SER A 48 -2.41 5.76 -3.53
N ILE A 49 -1.56 6.10 -4.50
CA ILE A 49 -1.99 6.79 -5.72
C ILE A 49 -3.07 5.97 -6.42
N LEU A 50 -2.84 4.67 -6.64
CA LEU A 50 -3.80 3.80 -7.30
C LEU A 50 -5.16 3.77 -6.59
N VAL A 51 -5.18 3.59 -5.27
CA VAL A 51 -6.41 3.52 -4.48
C VAL A 51 -7.18 4.83 -4.54
N PHE A 52 -6.51 5.97 -4.34
CA PHE A 52 -7.18 7.27 -4.40
C PHE A 52 -7.70 7.59 -5.80
N THR A 53 -6.92 7.30 -6.85
CA THR A 53 -7.37 7.47 -8.24
C THR A 53 -8.58 6.58 -8.56
N LEU A 54 -8.59 5.32 -8.13
CA LEU A 54 -9.74 4.43 -8.32
C LEU A 54 -10.97 4.92 -7.56
N LEU A 55 -10.79 5.39 -6.33
CA LEU A 55 -11.88 5.96 -5.54
C LEU A 55 -12.48 7.20 -6.22
N GLU A 56 -11.64 8.10 -6.74
CA GLU A 56 -12.10 9.26 -7.51
C GLU A 56 -12.90 8.84 -8.75
N GLN A 57 -12.40 7.87 -9.51
CA GLN A 57 -13.11 7.37 -10.71
C GLN A 57 -14.45 6.72 -10.39
N ILE A 58 -14.56 6.01 -9.28
CA ILE A 58 -15.79 5.34 -8.85
C ILE A 58 -16.78 6.36 -8.26
N LEU A 59 -16.30 7.36 -7.52
CA LEU A 59 -17.15 8.33 -6.82
C LEU A 59 -17.61 9.49 -7.72
N GLN A 60 -16.84 9.84 -8.76
CA GLN A 60 -17.18 10.89 -9.74
C GLN A 60 -18.02 10.38 -10.92
N ARG A 61 -18.53 9.13 -10.84
CA ARG A 61 -19.47 8.54 -11.79
C ARG A 61 -20.92 8.84 -11.40
#